data_AF-A0A5K8ABQ1-F1
#
_entry.id   AF-A0A5K8ABQ1-F1
#
_cell.length_a   1.000
_cell.length_b   1.000
_cell.length_c   1.000
_cell.angle_alpha   90.00
_cell.angle_beta   90.00
_cell.angle_gamma   90.00
#
_symmetry.space_group_name_H-M   'P 1'
#
loop_
_entity.id
_entity.type
_entity.pdbx_description
1 polymer ?
#
loop_
_entity_poly.entity_id
_entity_poly.type
_entity_poly.pdbx_seq_one_letter_code
_entity_poly.pdbx_strand_id
1 'polypeptide(L)'
;MVCTDQRVTVLGVGKLDDGEGQEFILPLPPSLSAVTDKRRLTVTLAWLTPVKSIRQNYRIAHLWFSPKNSLATDRICADHHAVQRGTVQHEVLESSKAVDFQDGDAITIKVTCRADAGDLPEPIRYGLAVTLEVAEGIDIPIYQEVRDRLRVRVPISGGHTT
;
A
#
# COMPACT_ATOMS: atom_id res chain seq x y z
N MET A 1 -22.81 7.28 -3.82
CA MET A 1 -21.41 6.81 -3.78
C MET A 1 -21.48 5.31 -3.54
N VAL A 2 -21.47 4.52 -4.61
CA VAL A 2 -21.73 3.07 -4.53
C VAL A 2 -20.39 2.37 -4.29
N CYS A 3 -20.22 1.79 -3.10
CA CYS A 3 -19.14 0.87 -2.82
C CYS A 3 -19.56 -0.48 -3.41
N THR A 4 -19.01 -0.85 -4.57
CA THR A 4 -19.31 -2.14 -5.19
C THR A 4 -18.60 -3.24 -4.38
N ASP A 5 -19.23 -4.38 -4.15
CA ASP A 5 -18.65 -5.51 -3.39
C ASP A 5 -17.32 -6.04 -4.00
N GLN A 6 -17.09 -5.71 -5.26
CA GLN A 6 -15.92 -6.04 -6.09
C GLN A 6 -14.69 -5.15 -5.86
N ARG A 7 -14.78 -4.12 -5.01
CA ARG A 7 -13.68 -3.19 -4.70
C ARG A 7 -13.52 -3.00 -3.21
N VAL A 8 -12.27 -3.07 -2.75
CA VAL A 8 -11.91 -2.71 -1.38
C VAL A 8 -10.76 -1.71 -1.38
N THR A 9 -10.90 -0.65 -0.59
CA THR A 9 -9.83 0.32 -0.34
C THR A 9 -9.49 0.31 1.14
N VAL A 10 -8.23 0.05 1.46
CA VAL A 10 -7.68 0.10 2.80
C VAL A 10 -6.80 1.33 2.94
N LEU A 11 -6.97 2.05 4.04
CA LEU A 11 -6.17 3.22 4.38
C LEU A 11 -5.16 2.87 5.47
N GLY A 12 -3.91 3.25 5.25
CA GLY A 12 -2.84 3.21 6.24
C GLY A 12 -2.33 4.62 6.50
N VAL A 13 -1.99 4.92 7.75
CA VAL A 13 -1.30 6.15 8.12
C VAL A 13 -0.14 5.80 9.04
N GLY A 14 0.90 6.61 9.03
CA GLY A 14 2.06 6.38 9.88
C GLY A 14 2.97 7.58 9.97
N LYS A 15 4.03 7.41 10.75
CA LYS A 15 5.16 8.33 10.90
C LYS A 15 6.43 7.51 10.79
N LEU A 16 7.43 8.03 10.09
CA LEU A 16 8.72 7.36 9.92
C LEU A 16 9.86 8.36 10.11
N ASP A 17 10.85 7.94 10.88
CA ASP A 17 12.16 8.60 10.98
C ASP A 17 13.12 8.10 9.87
N ASP A 18 14.33 8.68 9.84
CA ASP A 18 15.32 8.35 8.82
C ASP A 18 15.78 6.88 8.94
N GLY A 19 15.73 6.15 7.84
CA GLY A 19 16.09 4.73 7.77
C GLY A 19 15.01 3.78 8.30
N GLU A 20 13.88 4.30 8.80
CA GLU A 20 12.78 3.47 9.25
C GLU A 20 11.92 2.95 8.08
N GLY A 21 11.26 1.83 8.31
CA GLY A 21 10.24 1.32 7.41
C GLY A 21 9.10 0.64 8.15
N GLN A 22 7.89 0.83 7.64
CA GLN A 22 6.66 0.27 8.19
C GLN A 22 6.02 -0.66 7.15
N GLU A 23 5.63 -1.84 7.59
CA GLU A 23 4.96 -2.83 6.75
C GLU A 23 3.44 -2.78 6.96
N PHE A 24 2.70 -2.65 5.86
CA PHE A 24 1.26 -2.78 5.82
C PHE A 24 0.87 -4.10 5.18
N ILE A 25 -0.06 -4.81 5.82
CA ILE A 25 -0.50 -6.13 5.38
C ILE A 25 -1.95 -6.02 4.93
N LEU A 26 -2.18 -6.18 3.63
CA LEU A 26 -3.51 -6.32 3.04
C LEU A 26 -3.81 -7.82 2.88
N PRO A 27 -4.72 -8.41 3.69
CA PRO A 27 -5.07 -9.82 3.55
C PRO A 27 -5.76 -10.08 2.21
N LEU A 28 -5.42 -11.19 1.55
CA LEU A 28 -6.09 -11.59 0.32
C LEU A 28 -7.42 -12.29 0.63
N PRO A 29 -8.49 -11.97 -0.12
CA PRO A 29 -9.76 -12.70 -0.05
C PRO A 29 -9.60 -14.12 -0.67
N PRO A 30 -10.08 -15.19 -0.03
CA PRO A 30 -9.95 -16.58 -0.49
C PRO A 30 -10.77 -16.80 -1.75
N SER A 31 -11.88 -16.08 -1.91
CA SER A 31 -12.70 -16.17 -3.12
C SER A 31 -11.95 -15.69 -4.36
N LEU A 32 -10.83 -14.96 -4.19
CA LEU A 32 -9.98 -14.55 -5.30
C LEU A 32 -9.01 -15.68 -5.73
N SER A 33 -8.82 -16.77 -4.98
CA SER A 33 -7.88 -17.84 -5.38
C SER A 33 -8.40 -18.66 -6.57
N ALA A 34 -9.73 -18.82 -6.67
CA ALA A 34 -10.39 -19.63 -7.70
C ALA A 34 -10.65 -18.88 -9.03
N VAL A 35 -10.35 -17.59 -9.11
CA VAL A 35 -10.83 -16.70 -10.19
C VAL A 35 -9.71 -16.42 -11.16
N THR A 36 -9.87 -16.63 -12.47
CA THR A 36 -8.78 -16.33 -13.44
C THR A 36 -8.90 -14.92 -14.04
N ASP A 37 -9.91 -14.17 -13.63
CA ASP A 37 -10.24 -12.88 -14.23
C ASP A 37 -9.25 -11.76 -13.90
N LYS A 38 -9.40 -10.66 -14.65
CA LYS A 38 -8.55 -9.48 -14.54
C LYS A 38 -8.69 -8.82 -13.17
N ARG A 39 -7.55 -8.60 -12.52
CA ARG A 39 -7.43 -7.97 -11.20
C ARG A 39 -6.60 -6.72 -11.30
N ARG A 40 -6.91 -5.73 -10.47
CA ARG A 40 -6.16 -4.48 -10.37
C ARG A 40 -5.83 -4.19 -8.91
N LEU A 41 -4.55 -3.98 -8.65
CA LEU A 41 -4.03 -3.48 -7.39
C LEU A 41 -3.52 -2.05 -7.61
N THR A 42 -4.12 -1.09 -6.92
CA THR A 42 -3.72 0.31 -6.96
C THR A 42 -3.16 0.71 -5.60
N VAL A 43 -1.90 1.17 -5.58
CA VAL A 43 -1.23 1.62 -4.35
C VAL A 43 -0.85 3.08 -4.49
N THR A 44 -1.30 3.91 -3.56
CA THR A 44 -0.99 5.34 -3.52
C THR A 44 -0.39 5.69 -2.18
N LEU A 45 0.84 6.18 -2.19
CA LEU A 45 1.54 6.75 -1.05
C LEU A 45 1.65 8.26 -1.25
N ALA A 46 1.31 9.04 -0.22
CA ALA A 46 1.45 10.48 -0.23
C ALA A 46 2.00 10.99 1.10
N TRP A 47 2.88 11.99 1.04
CA TRP A 47 3.43 12.64 2.23
C TRP A 47 3.65 14.12 1.98
N LEU A 48 3.81 14.87 3.08
CA LEU A 48 4.27 16.25 3.06
C LEU A 48 5.69 16.27 3.59
N THR A 49 6.63 16.66 2.74
CA THR A 49 8.06 16.73 3.08
C THR A 49 8.41 18.15 3.54
N PRO A 50 9.16 18.32 4.63
CA PRO A 50 9.72 19.63 4.97
C PRO A 50 10.64 20.10 3.85
N VAL A 51 10.77 21.42 3.72
CA VAL A 51 11.58 22.05 2.68
C VAL A 51 12.72 22.88 3.27
N LYS A 52 13.90 22.78 2.66
CA LYS A 52 15.08 23.58 2.93
C LYS A 52 15.43 24.39 1.69
N SER A 53 14.97 25.64 1.68
CA SER A 53 15.10 26.59 0.55
C SER A 53 16.54 26.87 0.11
N ILE A 54 17.51 26.63 0.97
CA ILE A 54 18.94 26.88 0.71
C ILE A 54 19.56 25.80 -0.21
N ARG A 55 18.89 24.65 -0.41
CA ARG A 55 19.41 23.53 -1.20
C ARG A 55 18.66 23.35 -2.51
N GLN A 56 19.38 22.98 -3.56
CA GLN A 56 18.82 22.73 -4.90
C GLN A 56 17.72 21.65 -4.92
N ASN A 57 17.82 20.62 -4.06
CA ASN A 57 16.83 19.55 -4.01
C ASN A 57 15.58 19.90 -3.20
N TYR A 58 15.59 21.03 -2.46
CA TYR A 58 14.53 21.61 -1.61
C TYR A 58 13.88 20.69 -0.57
N ARG A 59 13.44 19.49 -0.94
CA ARG A 59 12.83 18.47 -0.11
C ARG A 59 13.89 17.77 0.71
N ILE A 60 13.60 17.51 1.98
CA ILE A 60 14.56 16.87 2.88
C ILE A 60 14.22 15.41 3.25
N ALA A 61 13.05 14.92 2.84
CA ALA A 61 12.62 13.55 3.07
C ALA A 61 12.06 12.90 1.80
N HIS A 62 12.51 11.67 1.55
CA HIS A 62 12.07 10.82 0.46
C HIS A 62 11.44 9.55 1.03
N LEU A 63 10.17 9.33 0.71
CA LEU A 63 9.46 8.10 1.03
C LEU A 63 9.16 7.33 -0.25
N TRP A 64 9.21 6.01 -0.17
CA TRP A 64 8.76 5.15 -1.26
C TRP A 64 8.17 3.86 -0.70
N PHE A 65 7.38 3.17 -1.51
CA PHE A 65 6.92 1.83 -1.20
C PHE A 65 7.43 0.81 -2.21
N SER A 66 7.49 -0.45 -1.75
CA SER A 66 7.75 -1.61 -2.60
C SER A 66 6.69 -2.67 -2.30
N PRO A 67 5.74 -2.92 -3.22
CA PRO A 67 4.69 -3.90 -3.00
C PRO A 67 5.24 -5.30 -3.23
N LYS A 68 5.37 -6.10 -2.17
CA LYS A 68 5.58 -7.54 -2.30
C LYS A 68 4.23 -8.18 -2.54
N ASN A 69 3.96 -8.46 -3.81
CA ASN A 69 2.71 -9.06 -4.23
C ASN A 69 2.98 -10.09 -5.33
N SER A 70 2.35 -11.25 -5.22
CA SER A 70 2.30 -12.26 -6.27
C SER A 70 1.12 -12.05 -7.23
N LEU A 71 0.16 -11.21 -6.83
CA LEU A 71 -1.16 -11.10 -7.43
C LEU A 71 -1.19 -10.30 -8.75
N ALA A 72 -0.48 -9.18 -8.80
CA ALA A 72 -0.49 -8.22 -9.89
C ALA A 72 0.94 -7.78 -10.19
N THR A 73 1.53 -8.38 -11.23
CA THR A 73 2.93 -8.16 -11.60
C THR A 73 3.12 -7.04 -12.61
N ASP A 74 2.10 -6.79 -13.44
CA ASP A 74 2.26 -5.95 -14.62
C ASP A 74 1.92 -4.49 -14.27
N ARG A 75 2.92 -3.61 -14.31
CA ARG A 75 2.77 -2.18 -14.04
C ARG A 75 2.29 -1.47 -15.32
N ILE A 76 1.12 -0.84 -15.27
CA ILE A 76 0.44 -0.32 -16.47
C ILE A 76 0.41 1.20 -16.60
N CYS A 77 0.72 1.95 -15.53
CA CYS A 77 0.46 3.39 -15.49
C CYS A 77 1.71 4.23 -15.76
N ALA A 78 2.62 4.30 -14.79
CA ALA A 78 3.76 5.21 -14.83
C ALA A 78 5.07 4.44 -14.67
N ASP A 79 6.13 4.99 -15.26
CA ASP A 79 7.48 4.47 -15.07
C ASP A 79 7.81 4.39 -13.57
N HIS A 80 8.28 3.22 -13.14
CA HIS A 80 8.47 2.90 -11.74
C HIS A 80 9.59 3.70 -11.04
N HIS A 81 10.50 4.30 -11.81
CA HIS A 81 11.46 5.28 -11.27
C HIS A 81 10.84 6.68 -11.23
N ALA A 82 10.03 7.03 -12.23
CA ALA A 82 9.40 8.35 -12.30
C ALA A 82 8.45 8.63 -11.12
N VAL A 83 7.68 7.63 -10.68
CA VAL A 83 6.72 7.75 -9.57
C VAL A 83 7.36 8.08 -8.23
N GLN A 84 8.67 7.83 -8.07
CA GLN A 84 9.39 8.10 -6.83
C GLN A 84 9.99 9.51 -6.78
N ARG A 85 9.90 10.29 -7.87
CA ARG A 85 10.50 11.64 -7.93
C ARG A 85 9.66 12.72 -7.25
N GLY A 86 8.42 12.41 -6.87
CA GLY A 86 7.46 13.33 -6.25
C GLY A 86 7.36 13.16 -4.73
N THR A 87 6.30 13.74 -4.15
CA THR A 87 5.82 13.42 -2.78
C THR A 87 4.52 12.60 -2.80
N VAL A 88 4.21 12.05 -3.97
CA VAL A 88 3.13 11.11 -4.23
C VAL A 88 3.71 10.02 -5.13
N GLN A 89 3.68 8.78 -4.66
CA GLN A 89 3.96 7.59 -5.47
C GLN A 89 2.63 6.89 -5.72
N HIS A 90 2.25 6.76 -6.99
CA HIS A 90 1.02 6.07 -7.39
C HIS A 90 1.37 4.97 -8.39
N GLU A 91 1.02 3.73 -8.07
CA GLU A 91 1.26 2.58 -8.93
C GLU A 91 -0.05 1.82 -9.13
N VAL A 92 -0.31 1.47 -10.40
CA VAL A 92 -1.40 0.56 -10.78
C VAL A 92 -0.75 -0.69 -11.35
N LEU A 93 -1.02 -1.82 -10.71
CA LEU A 93 -0.59 -3.14 -11.12
C LEU A 93 -1.81 -3.94 -11.56
N GLU A 94 -1.70 -4.63 -12.68
CA GLU A 94 -2.73 -5.54 -13.18
C GLU A 94 -2.15 -6.94 -13.41
N SER A 95 -3.04 -7.93 -13.40
CA SER A 95 -2.77 -9.26 -13.92
C SER A 95 -4.07 -9.87 -14.41
N SER A 96 -3.97 -10.64 -15.48
CA SER A 96 -5.04 -11.53 -15.97
C SER A 96 -4.63 -13.00 -15.91
N LYS A 97 -3.53 -13.32 -15.21
CA LYS A 97 -3.05 -14.69 -15.02
C LYS A 97 -3.56 -15.23 -13.69
N ALA A 98 -3.91 -16.51 -13.68
CA ALA A 98 -4.13 -17.24 -12.43
C ALA A 98 -2.84 -17.16 -11.60
N VAL A 99 -2.96 -16.59 -10.41
CA VAL A 99 -1.89 -16.60 -9.41
C VAL A 99 -2.33 -17.58 -8.34
N ASP A 100 -1.53 -18.62 -8.17
CA ASP A 100 -1.73 -19.59 -7.11
C ASP A 100 -1.32 -18.92 -5.79
N PHE A 101 -2.31 -18.64 -4.94
CA PHE A 101 -2.10 -18.08 -3.60
C PHE A 101 -2.97 -18.85 -2.62
N GLN A 102 -2.46 -19.06 -1.41
CA GLN A 102 -3.11 -19.87 -0.38
C GLN A 102 -4.00 -19.02 0.53
N ASP A 103 -5.00 -19.64 1.17
CA ASP A 103 -5.77 -18.96 2.21
C ASP A 103 -4.84 -18.56 3.36
N GLY A 104 -4.84 -17.28 3.70
CA GLY A 104 -3.88 -16.67 4.64
C GLY A 104 -2.81 -15.82 3.98
N ASP A 105 -2.64 -15.89 2.66
CA ASP A 105 -1.73 -15.01 1.94
C ASP A 105 -2.15 -13.54 2.03
N ALA A 106 -1.15 -12.67 1.98
CA ALA A 106 -1.35 -11.24 2.08
C ALA A 106 -0.38 -10.48 1.17
N ILE A 107 -0.81 -9.30 0.75
CA ILE A 107 0.05 -8.34 0.08
C ILE A 107 0.74 -7.51 1.16
N THR A 108 2.07 -7.52 1.15
CA THR A 108 2.88 -6.70 2.07
C THR A 108 3.42 -5.48 1.34
N ILE A 109 3.06 -4.30 1.84
CA ILE A 109 3.52 -3.03 1.32
C ILE A 109 4.43 -2.40 2.36
N LYS A 110 5.73 -2.43 2.09
CA LYS A 110 6.72 -1.78 2.95
C LYS A 110 6.90 -0.34 2.49
N VAL A 111 6.56 0.61 3.35
CA VAL A 111 6.87 2.04 3.18
C VAL A 111 8.20 2.30 3.87
N THR A 112 9.14 2.90 3.18
CA THR A 112 10.47 3.25 3.72
C THR A 112 10.66 4.75 3.68
N CYS A 113 11.34 5.29 4.69
CA CYS A 113 11.73 6.69 4.76
C CYS A 113 13.26 6.81 4.69
N ARG A 114 13.72 7.80 3.93
CA ARG A 114 15.11 8.21 3.88
C ARG A 114 15.20 9.73 3.91
N ALA A 115 16.15 10.25 4.66
CA ALA A 115 16.53 11.63 4.61
C ALA A 115 17.20 11.95 3.26
N ASP A 116 16.61 12.88 2.52
CA ASP A 116 17.10 13.33 1.22
C ASP A 116 17.74 14.70 1.41
N ALA A 117 19.03 14.72 1.72
CA ALA A 117 19.80 15.93 2.02
C ALA A 117 19.46 16.60 3.37
N GLY A 118 20.05 16.07 4.44
CA GLY A 118 20.15 16.67 5.78
C GLY A 118 19.38 15.88 6.82
N ASP A 119 19.47 16.27 8.09
CA ASP A 119 18.74 15.58 9.15
C ASP A 119 17.23 15.87 9.07
N LEU A 120 16.41 14.86 9.35
CA LEU A 120 14.96 15.04 9.47
C LEU A 120 14.66 15.75 10.80
N PRO A 121 14.01 16.93 10.79
CA PRO A 121 13.72 17.68 12.01
C PRO A 121 12.60 17.03 12.84
N GLU A 122 11.71 16.28 12.19
CA GLU A 122 10.64 15.52 12.80
C GLU A 122 10.32 14.26 11.95
N PRO A 123 9.71 13.22 12.55
CA PRO A 123 9.22 12.07 11.81
C PRO A 123 8.21 12.46 10.74
N ILE A 124 8.34 11.88 9.54
CA ILE A 124 7.52 12.24 8.38
C ILE A 124 6.19 11.49 8.41
N ARG A 125 5.11 12.27 8.46
CA ARG A 125 3.74 11.75 8.34
C ARG A 125 3.44 11.38 6.89
N TYR A 126 2.84 10.22 6.70
CA TYR A 126 2.37 9.78 5.38
C TYR A 126 1.00 9.11 5.47
N GLY A 127 0.34 9.07 4.31
CA GLY A 127 -0.88 8.29 4.07
C GLY A 127 -0.66 7.29 2.95
N LEU A 128 -1.21 6.11 3.11
CA LEU A 128 -1.21 5.01 2.15
C LEU A 128 -2.65 4.63 1.84
N ALA A 129 -3.00 4.54 0.57
CA ALA A 129 -4.27 3.99 0.11
C ALA A 129 -3.98 2.79 -0.79
N VAL A 130 -4.55 1.65 -0.44
CA VAL A 130 -4.37 0.39 -1.16
C VAL A 130 -5.74 -0.08 -1.62
N THR A 131 -5.94 -0.15 -2.93
CA THR A 131 -7.21 -0.55 -3.52
C THR A 131 -7.03 -1.84 -4.30
N LEU A 132 -7.85 -2.83 -4.00
CA LEU A 132 -7.93 -4.09 -4.73
C LEU A 132 -9.29 -4.17 -5.44
N GLU A 133 -9.25 -4.50 -6.72
CA GLU A 133 -10.41 -4.53 -7.62
C GLU A 133 -10.39 -5.81 -8.47
N VAL A 134 -11.56 -6.35 -8.73
CA VAL A 134 -11.81 -7.37 -9.77
C VAL A 134 -12.69 -6.81 -10.87
N ALA A 135 -12.68 -7.47 -12.03
CA ALA A 135 -13.53 -7.11 -13.16
C ALA A 135 -15.02 -7.05 -12.78
N GLU A 136 -15.74 -6.09 -13.38
CA GLU A 136 -17.17 -5.92 -13.19
C GLU A 136 -17.96 -7.14 -13.69
N GLY A 137 -19.03 -7.49 -13.00
CA GLY A 137 -19.90 -8.64 -13.34
C GLY A 137 -19.56 -9.93 -12.58
N ILE A 138 -18.56 -9.91 -11.71
CA ILE A 138 -18.17 -11.04 -10.86
C ILE A 138 -18.77 -10.86 -9.46
N ASP A 139 -19.70 -11.74 -9.05
CA ASP A 139 -20.34 -11.67 -7.73
C ASP A 139 -19.45 -12.27 -6.64
N ILE A 140 -18.39 -11.55 -6.25
CA ILE A 140 -17.50 -11.95 -5.16
C ILE A 140 -17.50 -10.86 -4.08
N PRO A 141 -17.74 -11.22 -2.81
CA PRO A 141 -17.82 -10.28 -1.70
C PRO A 141 -16.43 -9.87 -1.18
N ILE A 142 -15.53 -9.40 -2.06
CA ILE A 142 -14.15 -9.02 -1.73
C ILE A 142 -14.11 -8.00 -0.58
N TYR A 143 -15.00 -7.01 -0.63
CA TYR A 143 -15.08 -6.01 0.42
C TYR A 143 -15.35 -6.63 1.80
N GLN A 144 -16.32 -7.54 1.90
CA GLN A 144 -16.71 -8.15 3.17
C GLN A 144 -15.59 -9.07 3.69
N GLU A 145 -15.01 -9.90 2.82
CA GLU A 145 -13.95 -10.85 3.20
C GLU A 145 -12.68 -10.14 3.71
N VAL A 146 -12.29 -9.03 3.08
CA VAL A 146 -11.14 -8.24 3.51
C VAL A 146 -11.46 -7.47 4.79
N ARG A 147 -12.67 -6.87 4.89
CA ARG A 147 -13.12 -6.17 6.10
C ARG A 147 -13.12 -7.08 7.32
N ASP A 148 -13.65 -8.28 7.19
CA ASP A 148 -13.82 -9.20 8.31
C ASP A 148 -12.44 -9.72 8.78
N ARG A 149 -11.50 -9.97 7.86
CA ARG A 149 -10.10 -10.30 8.21
C ARG A 149 -9.35 -9.15 8.88
N LEU A 150 -9.57 -7.91 8.44
CA LEU A 150 -8.96 -6.74 9.08
C LEU A 150 -9.51 -6.51 10.50
N ARG A 151 -10.81 -6.74 10.73
CA ARG A 151 -11.42 -6.65 12.07
C ARG A 151 -10.87 -7.66 13.07
N VAL A 152 -10.48 -8.85 12.59
CA VAL A 152 -9.93 -9.90 13.46
C VAL A 152 -8.50 -9.56 13.94
N ARG A 153 -7.81 -8.62 13.30
CA ARG A 153 -6.50 -8.13 13.75
C ARG A 153 -6.63 -6.95 14.72
N VAL A 154 -7.05 -7.22 15.96
CA VAL A 154 -6.77 -6.33 17.09
C VAL A 154 -5.52 -6.87 17.79
N PRO A 155 -4.35 -6.23 17.70
CA PRO A 155 -3.23 -6.56 18.55
C PRO A 155 -3.60 -6.22 19.99
N ILE A 156 -3.54 -7.21 20.88
CA ILE A 156 -3.45 -6.97 22.32
C ILE A 156 -2.18 -6.14 22.57
N SER A 157 -2.32 -4.90 23.01
CA SER A 157 -1.20 -4.16 23.59
C SER A 157 -0.79 -4.91 24.85
N GLY A 158 0.30 -5.67 24.79
CA GLY A 158 0.93 -6.25 25.96
C GLY A 158 1.30 -5.12 26.91
N GLY A 159 0.61 -5.04 28.04
CA GLY A 159 0.90 -4.08 29.10
C GLY A 159 2.32 -4.31 29.60
N HIS A 160 3.15 -3.27 29.48
CA HIS A 160 4.41 -3.19 30.18
C HIS A 160 4.10 -2.69 31.59
N THR A 161 4.04 -3.61 32.55
CA THR A 161 4.03 -3.24 33.98
C THR A 161 5.47 -3.27 34.47
N THR A 162 5.87 -2.10 34.98
CA THR A 162 7.07 -1.76 35.76
C THR A 162 7.45 -2.77 36.82
#